data_AF-A0A2D6X5U4-F1
#
_entry.id   AF-A0A2D6X5U4-F1
#
_cell.length_a   1.000
_cell.length_b   1.000
_cell.length_c   1.000
_cell.angle_alpha   90.00
_cell.angle_beta   90.00
_cell.angle_gamma   90.00
#
_symmetry.space_group_name_H-M   'P 1'
#
loop_
_entity.id
_entity.type
_entity.pdbx_description
1 polymer ?
#
loop_
_entity_poly.entity_id
_entity_poly.type
_entity_poly.pdbx_seq_one_letter_code
_entity_poly.pdbx_strand_id
1 'polypeptide(L)' 'MKNEFRKIVKDTLAEYSYDNDAQVINMTSEYSQDLLAEAIEERIKSKFHIFRINKILTGDSPSE' A
#
# COMPACT_ATOMS: atom_id res chain seq x y z
N MET A 1 17.09 7.72 1.73
CA MET A 1 15.74 8.36 1.68
C MET A 1 15.21 8.60 0.26
N LYS A 2 15.96 9.18 -0.70
CA LYS A 2 15.43 9.58 -2.04
C LYS A 2 14.77 8.46 -2.88
N ASN A 3 14.95 7.18 -2.54
CA ASN A 3 14.40 6.05 -3.30
C ASN A 3 13.50 5.11 -2.48
N GLU A 4 13.22 5.42 -1.21
CA GLU A 4 12.47 4.51 -0.32
C GLU A 4 11.03 4.30 -0.80
N PHE A 5 10.35 5.38 -1.19
CA PHE A 5 8.99 5.30 -1.73
C PHE A 5 8.93 4.44 -3.00
N ARG A 6 9.85 4.70 -3.94
CA ARG A 6 9.95 3.94 -5.19
C ARG A 6 10.25 2.46 -4.93
N LYS A 7 11.05 2.16 -3.90
CA LYS A 7 11.34 0.78 -3.49
C LYS A 7 10.08 0.08 -2.97
N ILE A 8 9.32 0.72 -2.07
CA ILE A 8 8.06 0.15 -1.55
C ILE A 8 7.09 -0.18 -2.68
N VAL A 9 6.91 0.73 -3.64
CA VAL A 9 6.03 0.50 -4.79
C VAL A 9 6.50 -0.71 -5.61
N LYS A 10 7.80 -0.78 -5.93
CA LYS A 10 8.37 -1.90 -6.72
C LYS A 10 8.31 -3.24 -6.00
N ASP A 11 8.61 -3.26 -4.71
CA ASP A 11 8.59 -4.48 -3.90
C ASP A 11 7.14 -5.01 -3.80
N THR A 12 6.16 -4.12 -3.61
CA THR A 12 4.74 -4.49 -3.58
C THR A 12 4.26 -5.03 -4.93
N LEU A 13 4.62 -4.36 -6.04
CA LEU A 13 4.31 -4.87 -7.38
C LEU A 13 4.92 -6.25 -7.64
N ALA A 14 6.13 -6.49 -7.16
CA ALA A 14 6.81 -7.78 -7.33
C ALA A 14 6.08 -8.89 -6.57
N GLU A 15 5.73 -8.68 -5.30
CA GLU A 15 5.01 -9.68 -4.50
C GLU A 15 3.69 -10.11 -5.14
N TYR A 16 2.91 -9.14 -5.59
CA TYR A 16 1.65 -9.40 -6.30
C TYR A 16 1.82 -9.95 -7.72
N SER A 17 3.06 -10.02 -8.24
CA SER A 17 3.38 -10.66 -9.52
C SER A 17 3.92 -12.09 -9.39
N TYR A 18 4.38 -12.48 -8.19
CA TYR A 18 5.09 -13.75 -7.96
C TYR A 18 4.33 -14.73 -7.07
N ASP A 19 3.17 -14.39 -6.51
CA ASP A 19 2.44 -15.35 -5.69
C ASP A 19 1.85 -16.48 -6.56
N ASN A 20 2.23 -17.69 -6.14
CA ASN A 20 2.18 -18.94 -6.87
C ASN A 20 0.79 -19.29 -7.44
N ASP A 21 0.79 -19.81 -8.67
CA ASP A 21 -0.27 -20.59 -9.33
C ASP A 21 -1.58 -19.95 -9.82
N ALA A 22 -1.90 -18.66 -9.61
CA ALA A 22 -3.05 -18.07 -10.31
C ALA A 22 -2.99 -16.54 -10.48
N GLN A 23 -2.87 -16.13 -11.74
CA GLN A 23 -3.23 -14.82 -12.29
C GLN A 23 -2.32 -13.65 -11.89
N VAL A 24 -1.48 -13.25 -12.86
CA VAL A 24 -1.01 -11.87 -13.00
C VAL A 24 -2.18 -10.93 -12.68
N ILE A 25 -2.02 -10.01 -11.73
CA ILE A 25 -3.07 -9.03 -11.40
C ILE A 25 -3.61 -8.46 -12.70
N ASN A 26 -4.91 -8.60 -12.91
CA ASN A 26 -5.57 -7.96 -14.03
C ASN A 26 -5.67 -6.45 -13.76
N MET A 27 -4.63 -5.71 -14.16
CA MET A 27 -4.58 -4.25 -14.02
C MET A 27 -5.65 -3.52 -14.84
N THR A 28 -6.47 -4.20 -15.64
CA THR A 28 -7.64 -3.59 -16.29
C THR A 28 -8.89 -3.59 -15.41
N SER A 29 -8.91 -4.37 -14.33
CA SER A 29 -9.99 -4.39 -13.35
C SER A 29 -9.79 -3.30 -12.30
N GLU A 30 -10.80 -2.44 -12.13
CA GLU A 30 -10.82 -1.39 -11.11
C GLU A 30 -10.61 -1.96 -9.70
N TYR A 31 -11.32 -3.05 -9.35
CA TYR A 31 -11.14 -3.76 -8.09
C TYR A 31 -9.69 -4.20 -7.83
N SER A 32 -9.00 -4.68 -8.87
CA SER A 32 -7.60 -5.09 -8.77
C SER A 32 -6.65 -3.90 -8.60
N GLN A 33 -6.97 -2.76 -9.23
CA GLN A 33 -6.23 -1.51 -9.04
C GLN A 33 -6.40 -1.00 -7.62
N ASP A 34 -7.61 -1.05 -7.07
CA ASP A 34 -7.93 -0.62 -5.70
C ASP A 34 -7.18 -1.45 -4.67
N LEU A 35 -7.21 -2.79 -4.80
CA LEU A 35 -6.48 -3.69 -3.90
C LEU A 35 -4.97 -3.40 -3.89
N LEU A 36 -4.38 -3.19 -5.07
CA LEU A 36 -2.96 -2.88 -5.18
C LEU A 36 -2.64 -1.49 -4.63
N ALA A 37 -3.50 -0.51 -4.87
CA ALA A 37 -3.35 0.84 -4.35
C ALA A 37 -3.40 0.86 -2.82
N GLU A 38 -4.37 0.17 -2.20
CA GLU A 38 -4.49 0.03 -0.76
C GLU A 38 -3.25 -0.65 -0.15
N ALA A 39 -2.77 -1.73 -0.76
CA ALA A 39 -1.57 -2.42 -0.29
C ALA A 39 -0.31 -1.54 -0.34
N ILE A 40 -0.14 -0.74 -1.41
CA ILE A 40 0.96 0.23 -1.52
C ILE A 40 0.81 1.32 -0.45
N GLU A 41 -0.41 1.84 -0.26
CA GLU A 41 -0.69 2.89 0.71
C GLU A 41 -0.38 2.46 2.14
N GLU A 42 -0.84 1.28 2.57
CA GLU A 42 -0.59 0.76 3.91
C GLU A 42 0.92 0.51 4.17
N ARG A 43 1.66 0.07 3.16
CA ARG A 43 3.13 -0.08 3.25
C ARG A 43 3.86 1.25 3.38
N ILE A 44 3.36 2.29 2.72
CA ILE A 44 3.90 3.65 2.88
C ILE A 44 3.56 4.17 4.29
N LYS A 45 2.29 4.07 4.71
CA LYS A 45 1.84 4.55 6.02
C LYS A 45 2.56 3.88 7.19
N SER A 46 2.78 2.57 7.12
CA SER A 46 3.49 1.82 8.16
C SER A 46 4.95 2.25 8.32
N LYS A 47 5.59 2.70 7.24
CA LYS A 47 7.02 3.07 7.22
C LYS A 47 7.29 4.54 7.53
N PHE A 48 6.39 5.45 7.18
CA PHE A 48 6.58 6.88 7.41
C PHE A 48 5.76 7.37 8.61
N HIS A 49 6.45 7.71 9.71
CA HIS A 49 5.83 8.14 10.97
C HIS A 49 4.92 9.37 10.84
N ILE A 50 5.09 10.20 9.81
CA ILE A 50 4.23 11.36 9.54
C ILE A 50 2.75 10.97 9.39
N PHE A 51 2.46 9.78 8.84
CA PHE A 51 1.08 9.29 8.72
C PHE A 51 0.51 8.79 10.06
N ARG A 52 1.36 8.26 10.95
CA ARG A 52 0.96 7.93 12.33
C ARG A 52 0.67 9.18 13.15
N ILE A 53 1.50 10.22 12.98
CA ILE A 53 1.31 11.51 13.65
C ILE A 53 0.04 12.19 13.15
N ASN A 54 -0.21 12.20 11.84
CA ASN A 54 -1.46 12.72 11.29
C ASN A 54 -2.67 11.96 11.83
N LYS A 55 -2.65 10.63 11.90
CA LYS A 55 -3.76 9.85 12.51
C LYS A 55 -4.03 10.25 13.97
N ILE A 56 -3.00 10.52 14.76
CA ILE A 56 -3.12 10.99 16.15
C ILE A 56 -3.70 12.43 16.20
N LEU A 57 -3.35 13.28 15.24
CA LEU A 57 -3.76 14.69 15.20
C LEU A 57 -5.11 14.94 14.53
N THR A 58 -5.52 14.11 13.57
CA THR A 58 -6.77 14.26 12.80
C THR A 58 -7.93 13.44 13.35
N GLY A 59 -7.70 12.63 14.39
CA GLY A 59 -8.80 12.08 15.18
C GLY A 59 -9.64 11.00 14.51
N ASP A 60 -9.03 10.08 13.75
CA ASP A 60 -9.60 8.72 13.62
C ASP A 60 -9.39 7.97 14.94
N SER A 61 -9.97 8.52 16.00
CA SER A 61 -10.33 7.76 17.19
C SER A 61 -11.39 6.78 16.73
N PRO A 62 -11.27 5.47 17.03
CA PRO A 62 -12.38 4.57 16.79
C PRO A 62 -13.57 5.15 17.56
N SER A 63 -14.60 5.58 16.83
CA SER A 63 -15.91 5.84 17.41
C SER A 63 -16.29 4.57 18.17
N GLU A 64 -16.56 4.72 19.46
CA GLU A 64 -17.17 3.68 20.29
C GLU A 64 -18.49 3.16 19.70
#